data_AF-A0A333JKG4-F1
#
_entry.id   AF-A0A333JKG4-F1
#
_cell.length_a   1.000
_cell.length_b   1.000
_cell.length_c   1.000
_cell.angle_alpha   90.00
_cell.angle_beta   90.00
_cell.angle_gamma   90.00
#
_symmetry.space_group_name_H-M   'P 1'
#
loop_
_entity.id
_entity.type
_entity.pdbx_description
1 polymer ?
#
loop_
_entity_poly.entity_id
_entity_poly.type
_entity_poly.pdbx_seq_one_letter_code
_entity_poly.pdbx_strand_id
1 'polypeptide(L)'
;MKVKSLVFGAIGALFLTSAAHATDHKKPVNSWTCEDFLAVNEDFQPTAVGVAEALNSKDKPEDAVLNVSGIEKVTPTIVQACQKDKKMSFKDKVRAEWDNLKKEIY
;
A
#
# COMPACT_ATOMS: atom_id res chain seq x y z
N MET A 1 -59.32 -14.47 1.33
CA MET A 1 -58.68 -14.78 2.62
C MET A 1 -58.41 -16.27 2.74
N LYS A 2 -57.14 -16.69 2.78
CA LYS A 2 -56.52 -17.60 3.76
C LYS A 2 -55.19 -18.10 3.22
N VAL A 3 -54.15 -17.35 3.58
CA VAL A 3 -52.74 -17.69 3.44
C VAL A 3 -52.45 -18.84 4.41
N LYS A 4 -51.80 -19.92 3.96
CA LYS A 4 -51.20 -20.90 4.85
C LYS A 4 -49.99 -21.57 4.22
N SER A 5 -48.87 -21.40 4.92
CA SER A 5 -47.70 -22.30 4.95
C SER A 5 -46.76 -22.25 3.75
N LEU A 6 -45.43 -22.34 3.86
CA LEU A 6 -44.47 -22.26 4.97
C LEU A 6 -43.08 -22.36 4.27
N VAL A 7 -42.06 -21.71 4.85
CA VAL A 7 -40.61 -21.92 4.61
C VAL A 7 -40.03 -21.48 3.26
N PHE A 8 -39.46 -20.27 3.23
CA PHE A 8 -38.28 -20.00 2.40
C PHE A 8 -37.10 -19.80 3.35
N GLY A 9 -36.15 -20.73 3.28
CA GLY A 9 -34.98 -20.81 4.14
C GLY A 9 -34.14 -19.55 4.07
N ALA A 10 -33.62 -19.13 5.23
CA ALA A 10 -32.66 -18.06 5.35
C ALA A 10 -31.38 -18.42 4.58
N ILE A 11 -31.16 -17.78 3.44
CA ILE A 11 -29.83 -17.69 2.82
C ILE A 11 -29.08 -16.64 3.64
N GLY A 12 -28.45 -17.09 4.72
CA GLY A 12 -27.48 -16.29 5.45
C GLY A 12 -26.29 -16.04 4.53
N ALA A 13 -26.15 -14.81 4.04
CA ALA A 13 -24.96 -14.39 3.32
C ALA A 13 -23.76 -14.51 4.25
N LEU A 14 -22.88 -15.46 3.97
CA LEU A 14 -21.55 -15.51 4.56
C LEU A 14 -20.76 -14.30 4.04
N PHE A 15 -20.79 -13.20 4.78
CA PHE A 15 -19.81 -12.15 4.64
C PHE A 15 -18.46 -12.74 5.07
N LEU A 16 -17.64 -13.13 4.10
CA LEU A 16 -16.23 -13.41 4.34
C LEU A 16 -15.57 -12.07 4.70
N THR A 17 -15.52 -11.76 6.00
CA THR A 17 -14.62 -10.73 6.49
C THR A 17 -13.21 -11.26 6.31
N SER A 18 -12.55 -10.89 5.23
CA SER A 18 -11.10 -11.05 5.11
C SER A 18 -10.49 -10.19 6.21
N ALA A 19 -10.21 -10.78 7.37
CA ALA A 19 -9.27 -10.20 8.29
C ALA A 19 -7.94 -10.15 7.52
N ALA A 20 -7.59 -8.98 7.02
CA ALA A 20 -6.27 -8.72 6.45
C ALA A 20 -5.29 -8.77 7.61
N HIS A 21 -4.89 -9.98 8.00
CA HIS A 21 -3.75 -10.17 8.86
C HIS A 21 -2.57 -9.50 8.16
N ALA A 22 -1.93 -8.54 8.83
CA ALA A 22 -0.66 -8.01 8.38
C ALA A 22 0.33 -9.19 8.37
N THR A 23 0.49 -9.82 7.20
CA THR A 23 1.50 -10.86 7.04
C THR A 23 2.84 -10.16 7.07
N ASP A 24 3.69 -10.47 8.05
CA ASP A 24 5.03 -9.93 8.10
C ASP A 24 5.77 -10.30 6.80
N HIS A 25 6.02 -9.28 5.97
CA HIS A 25 6.87 -9.42 4.80
C HIS A 25 8.31 -9.63 5.28
N LYS A 26 8.75 -10.88 5.30
CA LYS A 26 10.13 -11.25 5.71
C LYS A 26 11.21 -10.70 4.77
N LYS A 27 10.82 -10.24 3.60
CA LYS A 27 11.71 -9.73 2.56
C LYS A 27 12.11 -8.29 2.89
N PRO A 28 13.39 -7.90 2.80
CA PRO A 28 13.79 -6.51 3.01
C PRO A 28 13.12 -5.58 2.00
N VAL A 29 12.63 -4.41 2.44
CA VAL A 29 11.93 -3.42 1.58
C VAL A 29 12.73 -3.05 0.33
N ASN A 30 14.06 -2.94 0.45
CA ASN A 30 14.96 -2.67 -0.68
C ASN A 30 14.94 -3.71 -1.81
N SER A 31 14.36 -4.89 -1.56
CA SER A 31 14.26 -5.96 -2.56
C SER A 31 12.83 -6.17 -3.07
N TRP A 32 11.85 -5.42 -2.56
CA TRP A 32 10.45 -5.57 -2.92
C TRP A 32 10.18 -5.24 -4.40
N THR A 33 9.32 -6.04 -5.01
CA THR A 33 8.62 -5.65 -6.23
C THR A 33 7.35 -4.88 -5.87
N CYS A 34 6.71 -4.28 -6.87
CA CYS A 34 5.38 -3.71 -6.72
C CYS A 34 4.32 -4.74 -6.28
N GLU A 35 4.48 -6.03 -6.62
CA GLU A 35 3.64 -7.09 -6.09
C GLU A 35 3.75 -7.24 -4.57
N ASP A 36 4.98 -7.23 -4.04
CA ASP A 36 5.22 -7.27 -2.60
C ASP A 36 4.57 -6.07 -1.90
N PHE A 37 4.68 -4.87 -2.48
CA PHE A 37 4.06 -3.66 -1.96
C PHE A 37 2.53 -3.71 -1.97
N LEU A 38 1.92 -4.18 -3.06
CA LEU A 38 0.45 -4.25 -3.19
C LEU A 38 -0.19 -5.28 -2.25
N ALA A 39 0.59 -6.22 -1.72
CA ALA A 39 0.13 -7.16 -0.71
C ALA A 39 0.11 -6.56 0.71
N VAL A 40 0.74 -5.39 0.92
CA VAL A 40 0.61 -4.63 2.17
C VAL A 40 -0.81 -4.09 2.26
N ASN A 41 -1.42 -4.25 3.44
CA ASN A 41 -2.71 -3.64 3.75
C ASN A 41 -2.64 -2.12 3.47
N GLU A 42 -3.68 -1.61 2.81
CA GLU A 42 -3.78 -0.22 2.35
C GLU A 42 -3.47 0.82 3.44
N ASP A 43 -3.89 0.57 4.68
CA ASP A 43 -3.65 1.46 5.83
C ASP A 43 -2.15 1.61 6.16
N PHE A 44 -1.33 0.62 5.77
CA PHE A 44 0.11 0.58 6.03
C PHE A 44 0.96 0.81 4.78
N GLN A 45 0.35 1.02 3.61
CA GLN A 45 1.09 1.38 2.40
C GLN A 45 1.88 2.70 2.54
N PRO A 46 1.33 3.76 3.16
CA PRO A 46 2.11 4.97 3.45
C PRO A 46 3.35 4.68 4.31
N THR A 47 3.23 3.76 5.27
CA THR A 47 4.37 3.32 6.10
C THR A 47 5.44 2.66 5.25
N ALA A 48 5.08 1.75 4.34
CA ALA A 48 6.03 1.11 3.43
C ALA A 48 6.74 2.11 2.52
N VAL A 49 6.02 3.13 2.00
CA VAL A 49 6.59 4.23 1.22
C VAL A 49 7.58 5.04 2.05
N GLY A 50 7.21 5.41 3.28
CA GLY A 50 8.09 6.13 4.19
C GLY A 50 9.38 5.36 4.53
N VAL A 51 9.29 4.05 4.75
CA VAL A 51 10.47 3.19 4.96
C VAL A 51 11.35 3.16 3.71
N ALA A 52 10.77 3.01 2.52
CA ALA A 52 11.53 3.00 1.28
C ALA A 52 12.21 4.34 0.99
N GLU A 53 11.56 5.46 1.33
CA GLU A 53 12.12 6.81 1.25
C GLU A 53 13.29 6.99 2.23
N ALA A 54 13.11 6.61 3.49
CA ALA A 54 14.15 6.71 4.50
C ALA A 54 15.41 5.90 4.12
N LEU A 55 15.23 4.71 3.53
CA LEU A 55 16.32 3.86 3.03
C LEU A 55 17.02 4.43 1.78
N ASN A 56 16.47 5.47 1.15
CA ASN A 56 17.14 6.21 0.07
C ASN A 56 17.99 7.38 0.60
N SER A 57 17.78 7.84 1.82
CA SER A 57 18.55 8.93 2.43
C SER A 57 19.93 8.42 2.87
N LYS A 58 21.00 8.92 2.23
CA LYS A 58 22.28 8.19 2.18
C LYS A 58 23.19 8.27 3.39
N ASP A 59 23.12 9.27 4.29
CA ASP A 59 24.30 9.49 5.13
C ASP A 59 24.05 9.77 6.63
N LYS A 60 22.84 10.14 7.07
CA LYS A 60 22.51 10.39 8.49
C LYS A 60 21.01 10.24 8.80
N PRO A 61 20.54 9.14 9.41
CA PRO A 61 19.12 8.98 9.76
C PRO A 61 18.63 10.04 10.74
N GLU A 62 19.51 10.64 11.54
CA GLU A 62 19.18 11.74 12.47
C GLU A 62 18.77 13.05 11.78
N ASP A 63 19.19 13.26 10.53
CA ASP A 63 18.85 14.45 9.74
C ASP A 63 17.66 14.19 8.79
N ALA A 64 17.14 12.96 8.76
CA ALA A 64 16.03 12.58 7.90
C ALA A 64 14.72 13.21 8.40
N VAL A 65 14.09 14.02 7.56
CA VAL A 65 12.80 14.64 7.87
C VAL A 65 11.68 13.75 7.35
N LEU A 66 10.81 13.30 8.27
CA LEU A 66 9.59 12.59 7.89
C LEU A 66 8.60 13.55 7.21
N ASN A 67 8.58 13.55 5.88
CA ASN A 67 7.65 14.35 5.10
C ASN A 67 6.31 13.61 4.92
N VAL A 68 5.46 13.66 5.96
CA VAL A 68 4.14 13.01 5.96
C VAL A 68 3.28 13.47 4.77
N SER A 69 3.21 14.78 4.51
CA SER A 69 2.42 15.31 3.39
C SER A 69 2.92 14.82 2.03
N GLY A 70 4.23 14.71 1.85
CA GLY A 70 4.82 14.13 0.65
C GLY A 70 4.44 12.66 0.49
N ILE A 71 4.56 11.87 1.56
CA ILE A 71 4.20 10.44 1.58
C ILE A 71 2.73 10.24 1.21
N GLU A 72 1.81 10.99 1.84
CA GLU A 72 0.38 10.93 1.54
C GLU A 72 0.07 11.25 0.07
N LYS A 73 0.76 12.23 -0.51
CA LYS A 73 0.58 12.61 -1.92
C LYS A 73 1.10 11.56 -2.90
N VAL A 74 2.26 10.98 -2.65
CA VAL A 74 2.89 10.03 -3.60
C VAL A 74 2.35 8.61 -3.50
N THR A 75 1.86 8.21 -2.32
CA THR A 75 1.36 6.84 -2.09
C THR A 75 0.32 6.41 -3.13
N PRO A 76 -0.77 7.17 -3.42
CA PRO A 76 -1.75 6.75 -4.43
C PRO A 76 -1.13 6.64 -5.84
N THR A 77 -0.19 7.51 -6.21
CA THR A 77 0.53 7.44 -7.50
C THR A 77 1.37 6.17 -7.61
N ILE A 78 2.05 5.79 -6.53
CA ILE A 78 2.85 4.56 -6.46
C ILE A 78 1.94 3.34 -6.55
N VAL A 79 0.82 3.31 -5.82
CA VAL A 79 -0.19 2.24 -5.91
C VAL A 79 -0.69 2.07 -7.34
N GLN A 80 -1.11 3.15 -7.98
CA GLN A 80 -1.60 3.11 -9.37
C GLN A 80 -0.54 2.59 -10.34
N ALA A 81 0.72 2.98 -10.16
CA ALA A 81 1.78 2.51 -11.02
C ALA A 81 2.14 1.03 -10.76
N CYS A 82 2.17 0.61 -9.50
CA CYS A 82 2.39 -0.78 -9.12
C CYS A 82 1.27 -1.71 -9.60
N GLN A 83 0.03 -1.21 -9.68
CA GLN A 83 -1.08 -1.97 -10.27
C GLN A 83 -0.89 -2.21 -11.77
N LYS A 84 -0.22 -1.30 -12.48
CA LYS A 84 0.06 -1.42 -13.93
C LYS A 84 1.22 -2.38 -14.21
N ASP A 85 2.25 -2.40 -13.36
CA ASP A 85 3.38 -3.32 -13.47
C ASP A 85 3.79 -3.86 -12.10
N LYS A 86 3.36 -5.08 -11.81
CA LYS A 86 3.62 -5.76 -10.54
C LYS A 86 5.08 -6.19 -10.38
N LYS A 87 5.85 -6.30 -11.46
CA LYS A 87 7.22 -6.84 -11.44
C LYS A 87 8.28 -5.76 -11.24
N MET A 88 7.91 -4.49 -11.36
CA MET A 88 8.85 -3.39 -11.19
C MET A 88 9.37 -3.29 -9.76
N SER A 89 10.57 -2.72 -9.62
CA SER A 89 11.18 -2.43 -8.32
C SER A 89 10.37 -1.38 -7.56
N PHE A 90 9.91 -1.71 -6.36
CA PHE A 90 9.16 -0.79 -5.50
C PHE A 90 10.02 0.40 -5.10
N LYS A 91 11.27 0.14 -4.66
CA LYS A 91 12.22 1.17 -4.22
C LYS A 91 12.48 2.21 -5.32
N ASP A 92 12.74 1.75 -6.54
CA ASP A 92 13.04 2.64 -7.65
C ASP A 92 11.82 3.46 -8.05
N LYS A 93 10.63 2.87 -7.92
CA LYS A 93 9.38 3.59 -8.14
C LYS A 93 9.14 4.69 -7.10
N VAL A 94 9.32 4.38 -5.82
CA VAL A 94 9.25 5.38 -4.74
C VAL A 94 10.22 6.53 -5.01
N ARG A 95 11.48 6.23 -5.35
CA ARG A 95 12.48 7.26 -5.69
C ARG A 95 12.01 8.14 -6.85
N ALA A 96 11.55 7.55 -7.94
CA ALA A 96 11.14 8.28 -9.13
C ALA A 96 9.95 9.22 -8.86
N GLU A 97 8.92 8.74 -8.16
CA GLU A 97 7.75 9.58 -7.83
C GLU A 97 8.10 10.67 -6.82
N TRP A 98 9.00 10.39 -5.88
CA TRP A 98 9.50 11.39 -4.93
C TRP A 98 10.29 12.50 -5.63
N ASP A 99 11.14 12.13 -6.58
CA ASP A 99 11.91 13.09 -7.38
C ASP A 99 11.00 13.94 -8.28
N ASN A 100 9.88 13.37 -8.77
CA ASN A 100 8.87 14.13 -9.51
C ASN A 100 8.12 15.12 -8.60
N LEU A 101 7.67 14.68 -7.41
CA LEU A 101 7.02 15.54 -6.44
C LEU A 101 7.90 16.74 -6.07
N LYS A 102 9.20 16.55 -5.88
CA LYS A 102 10.14 17.64 -5.59
C LYS A 102 10.17 18.68 -6.71
N LYS A 103 10.13 18.28 -7.97
CA LYS A 103 10.11 19.19 -9.13
C LYS A 103 8.80 19.95 -9.31
N GLU A 104 7.71 19.49 -8.72
CA GLU A 104 6.42 20.19 -8.76
C GLU A 104 6.32 21.25 -7.65
N ILE A 105 7.04 21.06 -6.56
CA ILE A 105 7.04 21.94 -5.39
C ILE A 105 8.10 23.05 -5.50
N TYR A 106 9.19 22.81 -6.23
CA TYR A 106 10.31 23.72 -6.46
C TYR A 106 10.45 24.08 -7.94
#